data_AF-X1HTB0-F1
#
_entry.id   AF-X1HTB0-F1
#
_cell.length_a   1.000
_cell.length_b   1.000
_cell.length_c   1.000
_cell.angle_alpha   90.00
_cell.angle_beta   90.00
_cell.angle_gamma   90.00
#
_symmetry.space_group_name_H-M   'P 1'
#
loop_
_entity.id
_entity.type
_entity.pdbx_description
1 polymer ?
#
loop_
_entity_poly.entity_id
_entity_poly.type
_entity_poly.pdbx_seq_one_letter_code
_entity_poly.pdbx_strand_id
1 'polypeptide(L)' 'GNKSDLQDNLVISEEQIKVVAKELGFHYILTSALTGEHVNEAFLYIAYRFIEKM' A
#
# COMPACT_ATOMS: atom_id res chain seq x y z
N GLY A 1 -0.73 2.08 2.83
CA GLY A 1 -1.69 2.62 3.83
C GLY A 1 -2.42 1.44 4.45
N ASN A 2 -2.74 1.48 5.74
CA ASN A 2 -3.46 0.39 6.42
C ASN A 2 -4.90 0.85 6.76
N LYS A 3 -5.76 -0.10 7.13
CA LYS A 3 -7.18 0.07 7.45
C LYS A 3 -8.04 0.42 6.24
N SER A 4 -7.75 -0.17 5.07
CA SER A 4 -8.59 -0.05 3.86
C SER A 4 -10.03 -0.52 4.08
N ASP A 5 -10.32 -1.29 5.13
CA ASP A 5 -11.67 -1.72 5.49
C ASP A 5 -12.60 -0.58 5.94
N LEU A 6 -12.06 0.55 6.43
CA LEU A 6 -12.84 1.66 6.95
C LEU A 6 -13.28 2.66 5.86
N GLN A 7 -13.95 2.17 4.82
CA GLN A 7 -14.35 2.97 3.64
C GLN A 7 -15.19 4.20 3.99
N ASP A 8 -16.13 4.08 4.94
CA ASP A 8 -16.98 5.19 5.36
C ASP A 8 -16.23 6.27 6.17
N ASN A 9 -15.02 5.96 6.66
CA ASN A 9 -14.16 6.88 7.42
C ASN A 9 -12.93 7.32 6.61
N LEU A 10 -12.95 7.12 5.29
CA LEU A 10 -11.83 7.44 4.42
C LEU A 10 -11.62 8.96 4.37
N VAL A 11 -10.53 9.42 4.96
CA VAL A 11 -10.12 10.84 4.93
C VAL A 11 -9.07 11.13 3.86
N ILE A 12 -8.42 10.10 3.33
CA ILE A 12 -7.41 10.20 2.28
C ILE A 12 -7.83 9.28 1.14
N SER A 13 -8.12 9.86 -0.03
CA SER A 13 -8.44 9.12 -1.24
C SER A 13 -7.22 8.42 -1.83
N GLU A 14 -7.45 7.35 -2.59
CA GLU A 14 -6.36 6.65 -3.29
C GLU A 14 -5.64 7.55 -4.30
N GLU A 15 -6.37 8.46 -4.98
CA GLU A 15 -5.74 9.38 -5.94
C GLU A 15 -4.74 10.33 -5.25
N GLN A 16 -5.03 10.79 -4.03
CA GLN A 16 -4.07 11.59 -3.24
C GLN A 16 -2.80 10.78 -2.92
N ILE A 17 -2.96 9.50 -2.57
CA ILE A 17 -1.82 8.61 -2.27
C ILE A 17 -0.99 8.40 -3.52
N LYS A 18 -1.64 8.16 -4.66
CA LYS A 18 -1.00 7.94 -5.96
C LYS A 18 -0.18 9.15 -6.42
N VAL A 19 -0.69 10.36 -6.23
CA VAL A 19 0.04 11.61 -6.52
C VAL A 19 1.34 11.66 -5.70
N VAL A 20 1.24 11.52 -4.36
CA VAL A 20 2.40 11.59 -3.47
C VAL A 20 3.40 10.46 -3.74
N ALA A 21 2.91 9.24 -3.97
CA ALA A 21 3.75 8.08 -4.27
C ALA A 21 4.55 8.30 -5.57
N LYS A 22 3.89 8.85 -6.61
CA LYS A 22 4.55 9.19 -7.88
C LYS A 22 5.61 10.28 -7.70
N GLU A 23 5.30 11.35 -6.96
CA GLU A 23 6.23 12.45 -6.70
C GLU A 23 7.50 12.00 -5.97
N LEU A 24 7.36 11.06 -5.03
CA LEU A 24 8.48 10.53 -4.24
C LEU A 24 9.16 9.29 -4.88
N GLY A 25 8.65 8.80 -6.01
CA GLY A 25 9.17 7.58 -6.64
C GLY A 25 8.91 6.30 -5.82
N PHE A 26 7.89 6.30 -4.98
CA PHE A 26 7.49 5.13 -4.19
C PHE A 26 6.36 4.35 -4.84
N HIS A 27 6.36 3.04 -4.57
CA HIS A 27 5.19 2.21 -4.75
C HIS A 27 4.35 2.25 -3.47
N TYR A 28 3.04 2.09 -3.59
CA TYR A 28 2.14 2.00 -2.44
C TYR A 28 1.23 0.78 -2.59
N ILE A 29 0.87 0.20 -1.45
CA ILE A 29 -0.14 -0.86 -1.34
C ILE A 29 -1.08 -0.44 -0.20
N LEU A 30 -2.39 -0.49 -0.46
CA LEU A 30 -3.41 -0.29 0.58
C LEU A 30 -3.78 -1.65 1.15
N THR A 31 -3.78 -1.75 2.46
CA THR A 31 -3.98 -3.01 3.18
C THR A 31 -5.02 -2.86 4.28
N SER A 32 -5.61 -3.98 4.68
CA SER A 32 -6.35 -4.09 5.93
C SER A 32 -5.76 -5.22 6.75
N ALA A 33 -5.11 -4.87 7.85
CA ALA A 33 -4.68 -5.85 8.84
C ALA A 33 -5.86 -6.57 9.52
N LEU A 34 -7.06 -5.96 9.54
CA LEU A 34 -8.26 -6.55 10.13
C LEU A 34 -8.80 -7.69 9.27
N THR A 35 -8.88 -7.49 7.96
CA THR A 35 -9.46 -8.47 7.02
C THR A 35 -8.39 -9.37 6.39
N GLY A 36 -7.11 -8.99 6.49
CA GLY A 36 -5.99 -9.63 5.81
C GLY A 36 -5.78 -9.13 4.38
N GLU A 37 -6.62 -8.21 3.89
CA GLU A 37 -6.55 -7.65 2.54
C GLU A 37 -5.16 -7.07 2.26
N HIS A 38 -4.52 -7.59 1.21
CA HIS A 38 -3.22 -7.19 0.68
C HIS A 38 -2.03 -7.20 1.66
N VAL A 39 -2.19 -7.75 2.87
CA VAL A 39 -1.10 -7.81 3.86
C VAL A 39 0.05 -8.67 3.34
N ASN A 40 -0.23 -9.88 2.86
CA ASN A 40 0.79 -10.78 2.33
C ASN A 40 1.48 -10.20 1.09
N GLU A 41 0.73 -9.56 0.19
CA GLU A 41 1.26 -8.93 -1.01
C GLU A 41 2.19 -7.78 -0.67
N ALA A 42 1.90 -6.98 0.37
CA ALA A 42 2.78 -5.91 0.81
C ALA A 42 4.15 -6.44 1.28
N PHE A 43 4.18 -7.55 2.01
CA PHE A 43 5.44 -8.18 2.43
C PHE A 43 6.18 -8.84 1.25
N LEU A 44 5.46 -9.59 0.42
CA LEU A 44 6.05 -10.24 -0.76
C LEU A 44 6.63 -9.22 -1.73
N TYR A 45 5.94 -8.11 -1.96
CA TYR A 45 6.42 -7.02 -2.81
C TYR A 45 7.79 -6.53 -2.34
N ILE A 46 7.94 -6.20 -1.05
CA ILE A 46 9.21 -5.71 -0.52
C ILE A 46 10.31 -6.78 -0.65
N ALA A 47 9.98 -8.05 -0.36
CA ALA A 47 10.92 -9.15 -0.52
C ALA A 47 11.41 -9.30 -1.97
N TYR A 48 10.49 -9.27 -2.94
CA TYR A 48 10.85 -9.34 -4.36
C TYR A 48 11.69 -8.14 -4.80
N ARG A 49 11.30 -6.91 -4.43
CA ARG A 49 12.08 -5.70 -4.76
C ARG A 49 13.48 -5.73 -4.16
N PHE A 50 13.68 -6.38 -3.03
CA PHE A 50 15.00 -6.58 -2.42
C PHE A 50 15.83 -7.57 -3.25
N ILE A 51 15.25 -8.72 -3.61
CA ILE A 51 15.92 -9.76 -4.41
C ILE A 51 16.27 -9.24 -5.81
N GLU A 52 15.38 -8.50 -6.48
CA GLU A 52 15.62 -7.92 -7.81
C GLU A 52 16.78 -6.92 -7.85
N LYS A 53 17.13 -6.33 -6.70
CA LYS A 53 18.24 -5.38 -6.58
C LYS A 53 19.58 -6.04 -6.28
N MET A 54 19.60 -7.34 -6.00
CA MET A 54 20.83 -8.14 -5.87
C MET A 54 21.38 -8.50 -7.25
#